data_AF-A0A835B7Q1-F1
#
_entry.id   AF-A0A835B7Q1-F1
#
_cell.length_a   1.000
_cell.length_b   1.000
_cell.length_c   1.000
_cell.angle_alpha   90.00
_cell.angle_beta   90.00
_cell.angle_gamma   90.00
#
_symmetry.space_group_name_H-M   'P 1'
#
loop_
_entity.id
_entity.type
_entity.pdbx_description
1 polymer ?
#
loop_
_entity_poly.entity_id
_entity_poly.type
_entity_poly.pdbx_seq_one_letter_code
_entity_poly.pdbx_strand_id
1 'polypeptide(L)'
;MQRVSQLAVRRLLSSAPAAAAARRSAPVAAESVSGGGSILLPRSCGAGFSGDNLLQQSISLLRVKDPLFKRMGASRLARFAVDDQRRMKVVEMGGAQELLNVLEGAKDDKTRKEVLKTLVELSKSEEAAGFLDKAGAYAIVSSIPNSPEYAEIETYKTRLLTAFDKLKS
;
A
#
# COMPACT_ATOMS: atom_id res chain seq x y z
N MET A 1 -5.41 54.54 43.17
CA MET A 1 -4.96 53.23 43.68
C MET A 1 -3.96 52.64 42.69
N GLN A 2 -2.69 52.60 43.07
CA GLN A 2 -1.58 51.93 42.38
C GLN A 2 -1.73 50.39 42.62
N ARG A 3 -1.18 49.42 41.87
CA ARG A 3 0.13 49.31 41.23
C ARG A 3 0.07 48.33 40.05
N VAL A 4 0.68 48.74 38.95
CA VAL A 4 1.05 47.93 37.79
C VAL A 4 2.50 47.50 38.03
N SER A 5 2.81 46.20 37.98
CA SER A 5 4.19 45.72 38.07
C SER A 5 4.73 45.40 36.68
N GLN A 6 5.58 46.31 36.18
CA GLN A 6 6.61 46.06 35.17
C GLN A 6 7.97 45.94 35.89
N LEU A 7 8.74 44.91 35.57
CA LEU A 7 10.21 44.88 35.65
C LEU A 7 10.65 43.71 34.74
N ALA A 8 11.15 43.90 33.52
CA ALA A 8 12.47 44.41 33.14
C ALA A 8 13.62 43.60 33.79
N VAL A 9 14.72 43.20 33.16
CA VAL A 9 15.28 43.37 31.81
C VAL A 9 16.50 42.42 31.75
N ARG A 10 16.78 41.89 30.56
CA ARG A 10 18.03 41.33 30.01
C ARG A 10 19.31 41.33 30.89
N ARG A 11 19.97 40.16 30.93
CA ARG A 11 21.43 39.91 30.90
C ARG A 11 21.61 38.44 30.48
N LEU A 12 22.59 37.97 29.73
CA LEU A 12 23.72 38.49 28.97
C LEU A 12 24.27 37.29 28.17
N LEU A 13 24.98 37.57 27.08
CA LEU A 13 25.67 36.61 26.22
C LEU A 13 26.66 35.71 26.98
N SER A 14 26.83 34.47 26.49
CA SER A 14 28.03 33.59 26.46
C SER A 14 27.53 32.14 26.47
N SER A 15 28.15 31.11 25.89
CA SER A 15 29.30 30.87 25.04
C SER A 15 29.14 29.39 24.62
N ALA A 16 29.47 29.03 23.38
CA ALA A 16 29.65 27.61 22.98
C ALA A 16 30.98 27.04 23.57
N PRO A 17 31.53 25.92 23.07
CA PRO A 17 31.28 24.51 23.41
C PRO A 17 32.55 23.79 23.94
N ALA A 18 32.45 22.56 24.48
CA ALA A 18 33.54 21.55 24.57
C ALA A 18 33.01 20.30 25.31
N ALA A 19 32.98 19.10 24.73
CA ALA A 19 34.08 18.20 24.36
C ALA A 19 34.61 17.34 25.53
N ALA A 20 34.97 16.10 25.17
CA ALA A 20 35.74 15.10 25.94
C ALA A 20 34.92 14.28 26.97
N ALA A 21 35.07 12.97 27.11
CA ALA A 21 36.12 12.08 26.65
C ALA A 21 35.69 10.60 26.79
N ALA A 22 36.24 9.76 25.89
CA ALA A 22 36.80 8.42 26.17
C ALA A 22 35.79 7.26 26.43
N ARG A 23 36.01 6.02 25.97
CA ARG A 23 37.26 5.27 25.77
C ARG A 23 37.15 4.23 24.64
N ARG A 24 38.29 4.05 23.97
CA ARG A 24 38.67 3.02 22.99
C ARG A 24 38.80 1.63 23.63
N SER A 25 38.58 0.58 22.84
CA SER A 25 39.52 -0.55 22.56
C SER A 25 38.76 -1.68 21.83
N ALA A 26 38.91 -1.91 20.53
CA ALA A 26 39.98 -2.65 19.81
C ALA A 26 39.58 -4.12 19.49
N PRO A 27 40.11 -4.74 18.42
CA PRO A 27 39.40 -5.73 17.59
C PRO A 27 39.86 -7.18 17.80
N VAL A 28 39.06 -8.17 17.36
CA VAL A 28 39.54 -9.55 17.22
C VAL A 28 38.97 -10.22 15.96
N ALA A 29 39.93 -10.67 15.15
CA ALA A 29 40.02 -11.76 14.18
C ALA A 29 38.77 -12.32 13.46
N ALA A 30 38.97 -12.46 12.15
CA ALA A 30 38.26 -13.36 11.25
C ALA A 30 38.46 -14.83 11.62
N GLU A 31 37.43 -15.65 11.40
CA GLU A 31 37.61 -17.04 10.98
C GLU A 31 36.48 -17.47 10.04
N SER A 32 36.89 -18.16 8.99
CA SER A 32 36.11 -18.85 7.98
C SER A 32 35.60 -20.19 8.50
N VAL A 33 34.33 -20.53 8.24
CA VAL A 33 33.91 -21.94 8.26
C VAL A 33 32.83 -22.21 7.22
N SER A 34 33.17 -23.21 6.39
CA SER A 34 32.33 -23.89 5.42
C SER A 34 31.26 -24.72 6.15
N GLY A 35 30.00 -24.57 5.76
CA GLY A 35 28.91 -25.40 6.25
C GLY A 35 27.72 -25.34 5.30
N GLY A 36 27.49 -26.43 4.56
CA GLY A 36 26.33 -26.60 3.70
C GLY A 36 25.04 -26.51 4.51
N GLY A 37 24.18 -25.58 4.12
CA GLY A 37 22.81 -25.45 4.62
C GLY A 37 21.92 -25.10 3.44
N SER A 38 21.13 -26.07 2.98
CA SER A 38 20.07 -25.89 2.00
C SER A 38 18.99 -24.97 2.58
N ILE A 39 19.21 -23.67 2.47
CA ILE A 39 18.18 -22.66 2.71
C ILE A 39 17.48 -22.42 1.38
N LEU A 40 16.27 -22.99 1.28
CA LEU A 40 15.26 -22.62 0.29
C LEU A 40 14.89 -21.14 0.49
N LEU A 41 15.61 -20.25 -0.19
CA LEU A 41 15.14 -18.90 -0.47
C LEU A 41 14.33 -18.93 -1.78
N PRO A 42 13.24 -18.16 -1.85
CA PRO A 42 12.28 -18.23 -2.94
C PRO A 42 12.95 -17.85 -4.25
N ARG A 43 12.54 -18.54 -5.31
CA ARG A 43 12.95 -18.30 -6.69
C ARG A 43 12.70 -16.83 -7.03
N SER A 44 13.74 -16.01 -6.93
CA SER A 44 13.81 -14.77 -7.67
C SER A 44 13.99 -15.16 -9.13
N CYS A 45 12.86 -15.40 -9.81
CA CYS A 45 12.84 -15.50 -11.27
C CYS A 45 13.10 -14.09 -11.80
N GLY A 46 14.37 -13.81 -12.08
CA GLY A 46 14.79 -12.63 -12.79
C GLY A 46 14.23 -12.63 -14.21
N ALA A 47 13.19 -11.81 -14.44
CA ALA A 47 12.79 -11.30 -15.75
C ALA A 47 11.73 -10.22 -15.57
N GLY A 48 12.10 -8.94 -15.41
CA GLY A 48 11.05 -7.91 -15.28
C GLY A 48 11.42 -6.47 -14.95
N PHE A 49 12.61 -5.97 -15.29
CA PHE A 49 12.98 -4.59 -14.90
C PHE A 49 12.06 -3.47 -15.47
N SER A 50 11.32 -3.71 -16.57
CA SER A 50 10.44 -2.68 -17.16
C SER A 50 8.99 -2.72 -16.68
N GLY A 51 8.42 -3.93 -16.54
CA GLY A 51 7.00 -4.10 -16.15
C GLY A 51 6.75 -3.81 -14.67
N ASP A 52 7.66 -4.28 -13.81
CA ASP A 52 7.54 -4.12 -12.36
C ASP A 52 7.69 -2.65 -11.94
N ASN A 53 8.53 -1.87 -12.65
CA ASN A 53 8.63 -0.44 -12.41
C ASN A 53 7.30 0.28 -12.72
N LEU A 54 6.65 -0.03 -13.85
CA LEU A 54 5.37 0.58 -14.20
C LEU A 54 4.26 0.17 -13.21
N LEU A 55 4.31 -1.07 -12.74
CA LEU A 55 3.39 -1.56 -11.71
C LEU A 55 3.61 -0.81 -10.38
N GLN A 56 4.85 -0.69 -9.90
CA GLN A 56 5.18 0.12 -8.71
C GLN A 56 4.73 1.58 -8.84
N GLN A 57 4.94 2.19 -10.00
CA GLN A 57 4.49 3.56 -10.26
C GLN A 57 2.97 3.67 -10.17
N SER A 58 2.24 2.68 -10.69
CA SER A 58 0.77 2.64 -10.63
C SER A 58 0.27 2.49 -9.19
N ILE A 59 0.94 1.70 -8.36
CA ILE A 59 0.66 1.58 -6.92
C ILE A 59 0.97 2.89 -6.19
N SER A 60 2.07 3.55 -6.54
CA SER A 60 2.45 4.85 -5.94
C SER A 60 1.40 5.93 -6.19
N LEU A 61 0.70 5.90 -7.33
CA LEU A 61 -0.40 6.83 -7.63
C LEU A 61 -1.61 6.65 -6.68
N LEU A 62 -1.83 5.46 -6.13
CA LEU A 62 -2.92 5.21 -5.16
C LEU A 62 -2.70 5.95 -3.84
N ARG A 63 -1.44 6.23 -3.49
CA ARG A 63 -1.05 6.92 -2.25
C ARG A 63 -1.09 8.44 -2.36
N VAL A 64 -1.20 8.98 -3.57
CA VAL A 64 -1.33 10.42 -3.81
C VAL A 64 -2.66 10.92 -3.25
N LYS A 65 -2.68 12.12 -2.66
CA LYS A 65 -3.88 12.69 -2.04
C LYS A 65 -5.03 12.92 -3.02
N ASP A 66 -4.71 13.40 -4.22
CA ASP A 66 -5.71 13.78 -5.20
C ASP A 66 -6.40 12.54 -5.84
N PRO A 67 -7.75 12.46 -5.78
CA PRO A 67 -8.52 11.35 -6.34
C PRO A 67 -8.29 11.07 -7.83
N LEU A 68 -7.86 12.05 -8.63
CA LEU A 68 -7.50 11.85 -10.03
C LEU A 68 -6.36 10.84 -10.19
N PHE A 69 -5.31 10.96 -9.37
CA PHE A 69 -4.17 10.03 -9.45
C PHE A 69 -4.54 8.65 -8.93
N LYS A 70 -5.36 8.56 -7.88
CA LYS A 70 -5.86 7.28 -7.38
C LYS A 70 -6.63 6.50 -8.47
N ARG A 71 -7.52 7.19 -9.18
CA ARG A 71 -8.24 6.63 -10.33
C ARG A 71 -7.31 6.17 -11.45
N MET A 72 -6.32 7.01 -11.77
CA MET A 72 -5.35 6.67 -12.81
C MET A 72 -4.51 5.44 -12.44
N GLY A 73 -4.06 5.36 -11.18
CA GLY A 73 -3.34 4.21 -10.64
C GLY A 73 -4.18 2.93 -10.74
N ALA A 74 -5.41 2.97 -10.23
CA ALA A 74 -6.34 1.84 -10.29
C ALA A 74 -6.59 1.38 -11.74
N SER A 75 -6.89 2.31 -12.64
CA SER A 75 -7.15 2.01 -14.05
C SER A 75 -5.94 1.35 -14.75
N ARG A 76 -4.71 1.76 -14.39
CA ARG A 76 -3.49 1.10 -14.89
C ARG A 76 -3.32 -0.31 -14.32
N LEU A 77 -3.61 -0.51 -13.03
CA LEU A 77 -3.57 -1.84 -12.40
C LEU A 77 -4.57 -2.81 -13.04
N ALA A 78 -5.78 -2.34 -13.36
CA ALA A 78 -6.77 -3.16 -14.06
C ALA A 78 -6.25 -3.65 -15.41
N ARG A 79 -5.53 -2.80 -16.15
CA ARG A 79 -4.89 -3.17 -17.42
C ARG A 79 -3.70 -4.13 -17.26
N PHE A 80 -3.11 -4.20 -16.06
CA PHE A 80 -2.04 -5.14 -15.76
C PHE A 80 -2.57 -6.53 -15.43
N ALA A 81 -3.76 -6.61 -14.82
CA ALA A 81 -4.42 -7.83 -14.34
C ALA A 81 -5.02 -8.70 -15.46
N VAL A 82 -4.25 -9.01 -16.50
CA VAL A 82 -4.73 -9.75 -17.69
C VAL A 82 -4.70 -11.27 -17.53
N ASP A 83 -3.81 -11.80 -16.69
CA ASP A 83 -3.63 -13.23 -16.41
C ASP A 83 -3.32 -13.46 -14.93
N ASP A 84 -3.43 -14.70 -14.46
CA ASP A 84 -3.29 -15.07 -13.05
C ASP A 84 -1.91 -14.74 -12.47
N GLN A 85 -0.85 -14.94 -13.25
CA GLN A 85 0.51 -14.59 -12.83
C GLN A 85 0.64 -13.08 -12.60
N ARG A 86 0.10 -12.26 -13.50
CA ARG A 86 0.12 -10.80 -13.35
C ARG A 86 -0.81 -10.30 -12.25
N ARG A 87 -1.96 -10.95 -12.02
CA ARG A 87 -2.86 -10.64 -10.91
C ARG A 87 -2.17 -10.87 -9.57
N MET A 88 -1.49 -12.01 -9.43
CA MET A 88 -0.69 -12.31 -8.25
C MET A 88 0.47 -11.34 -8.08
N LYS A 89 1.11 -10.91 -9.17
CA LYS A 89 2.15 -9.88 -9.09
C LYS A 89 1.64 -8.55 -8.49
N VAL A 90 0.41 -8.14 -8.84
CA VAL A 90 -0.23 -6.95 -8.22
C VAL A 90 -0.43 -7.15 -6.73
N VAL A 91 -0.84 -8.36 -6.31
CA VAL A 91 -1.02 -8.72 -4.90
C VAL A 91 0.31 -8.70 -4.15
N GLU A 92 1.34 -9.38 -4.67
CA GLU A 92 2.69 -9.46 -4.08
C GLU A 92 3.32 -8.08 -3.87
N MET A 93 3.06 -7.14 -4.78
CA MET A 93 3.58 -5.78 -4.70
C MET A 93 2.74 -4.86 -3.81
N GLY A 94 1.71 -5.38 -3.15
CA GLY A 94 0.84 -4.65 -2.23
C GLY A 94 -0.27 -3.85 -2.91
N GLY A 95 -0.44 -3.96 -4.23
CA GLY A 95 -1.44 -3.21 -4.98
C GLY A 95 -2.88 -3.52 -4.55
N ALA A 96 -3.16 -4.78 -4.21
CA ALA A 96 -4.49 -5.19 -3.71
C ALA A 96 -4.86 -4.48 -2.40
N GLN A 97 -3.94 -4.42 -1.44
CA GLN A 97 -4.18 -3.72 -0.17
C GLN A 97 -4.35 -2.22 -0.38
N GLU A 98 -3.53 -1.59 -1.22
CA GLU A 98 -3.65 -0.16 -1.53
C GLU A 98 -4.99 0.18 -2.21
N LEU A 99 -5.49 -0.71 -3.08
CA LEU A 99 -6.82 -0.54 -3.67
C LEU A 99 -7.92 -0.57 -2.61
N LEU A 100 -7.86 -1.48 -1.63
CA LEU A 100 -8.82 -1.53 -0.53
C LEU A 100 -8.76 -0.27 0.35
N ASN A 101 -7.55 0.20 0.67
CA ASN A 101 -7.35 1.45 1.42
C ASN A 101 -7.96 2.65 0.69
N VAL A 102 -7.79 2.71 -0.64
CA VAL A 102 -8.40 3.76 -1.46
C VAL A 102 -9.92 3.63 -1.44
N LEU A 103 -10.47 2.42 -1.57
CA LEU A 103 -11.91 2.18 -1.60
C LEU A 103 -12.58 2.63 -0.30
N GLU A 104 -11.98 2.28 0.84
CA GLU A 104 -12.47 2.65 2.18
C GLU A 104 -12.45 4.18 2.41
N GLY A 105 -11.42 4.87 1.89
CA GLY A 105 -11.29 6.33 2.03
C GLY A 105 -11.94 7.15 0.91
N ALA A 106 -12.49 6.53 -0.14
CA ALA A 106 -12.97 7.24 -1.32
C ALA A 106 -14.30 7.96 -1.06
N LYS A 107 -14.33 9.27 -1.29
CA LYS A 107 -15.54 10.10 -1.15
C LYS A 107 -16.35 10.20 -2.45
N ASP A 108 -15.69 10.13 -3.60
CA ASP A 108 -16.33 10.25 -4.92
C ASP A 108 -16.61 8.89 -5.58
N ASP A 109 -17.75 8.79 -6.26
CA ASP A 109 -18.17 7.56 -6.94
C ASP A 109 -17.27 7.16 -8.10
N LYS A 110 -16.69 8.13 -8.80
CA LYS A 110 -15.79 7.84 -9.92
C LYS A 110 -14.54 7.11 -9.45
N THR A 111 -14.00 7.44 -8.27
CA THR A 111 -12.90 6.69 -7.65
C THR A 111 -13.34 5.31 -7.19
N ARG A 112 -14.48 5.21 -6.49
CA ARG A 112 -15.04 3.91 -6.08
C ARG A 112 -15.23 2.97 -7.27
N LYS A 113 -15.79 3.47 -8.37
CA LYS A 113 -16.04 2.69 -9.60
C LYS A 113 -14.76 2.11 -10.20
N GLU A 114 -13.73 2.92 -10.41
CA GLU A 114 -12.48 2.43 -11.02
C GLU A 114 -11.76 1.44 -10.11
N VAL A 115 -11.79 1.66 -8.79
CA VAL A 115 -11.18 0.73 -7.83
C VAL A 115 -11.94 -0.59 -7.79
N LEU A 116 -13.27 -0.57 -7.71
CA LEU A 116 -14.11 -1.77 -7.74
C LEU A 116 -13.93 -2.56 -9.04
N LYS A 117 -13.88 -1.87 -10.19
CA LYS A 117 -13.58 -2.49 -11.48
C LYS A 117 -12.22 -3.21 -11.45
N THR A 118 -11.21 -2.58 -10.86
CA THR A 118 -9.87 -3.17 -10.74
C THR A 118 -9.88 -4.40 -9.83
N LEU A 119 -10.59 -4.34 -8.70
CA LEU A 119 -10.75 -5.47 -7.80
C LEU A 119 -11.47 -6.65 -8.47
N VAL A 120 -12.50 -6.38 -9.29
CA VAL A 120 -13.18 -7.41 -10.11
C VAL A 120 -12.19 -8.05 -11.09
N GLU A 121 -11.29 -7.27 -11.68
CA GLU A 121 -10.24 -7.81 -12.54
C GLU A 121 -9.29 -8.69 -11.74
N LEU A 122 -8.87 -8.33 -10.54
CA LEU A 122 -8.04 -9.20 -9.70
C LEU A 122 -8.77 -10.49 -9.29
N SER A 123 -10.05 -10.39 -8.93
CA SER A 123 -10.82 -11.50 -8.37
C SER A 123 -11.20 -12.60 -9.34
N LYS A 124 -10.83 -12.53 -10.63
CA LYS A 124 -10.99 -13.68 -11.54
C LYS A 124 -9.87 -14.72 -11.41
N SER A 125 -8.79 -14.43 -10.68
CA SER A 125 -7.87 -15.46 -10.14
C SER A 125 -8.36 -15.86 -8.75
N GLU A 126 -8.41 -17.16 -8.49
CA GLU A 126 -8.84 -17.70 -7.20
C GLU A 126 -7.87 -17.30 -6.08
N GLU A 127 -6.56 -17.35 -6.32
CA GLU A 127 -5.56 -16.97 -5.32
C GLU A 127 -5.64 -15.48 -4.98
N ALA A 128 -5.79 -14.62 -5.99
CA ALA A 128 -5.93 -13.18 -5.78
C ALA A 128 -7.25 -12.84 -5.08
N ALA A 129 -8.34 -13.53 -5.43
CA ALA A 129 -9.62 -13.39 -4.73
C ALA A 129 -9.52 -13.84 -3.26
N GLY A 130 -8.82 -14.94 -2.99
CA GLY A 130 -8.56 -15.43 -1.64
C GLY A 130 -7.71 -14.47 -0.81
N PHE A 131 -6.75 -13.78 -1.42
CA PHE A 131 -6.02 -12.70 -0.75
C PHE A 131 -6.96 -11.53 -0.39
N LEU A 132 -7.82 -11.10 -1.32
CA LEU A 132 -8.77 -10.01 -1.08
C LEU A 132 -9.76 -10.34 0.03
N ASP A 133 -10.34 -11.55 0.06
CA ASP A 133 -11.25 -11.97 1.13
C ASP A 133 -10.55 -11.96 2.49
N LYS A 134 -9.32 -12.51 2.57
CA LYS A 134 -8.49 -12.48 3.80
C LYS A 134 -8.12 -11.05 4.24
N ALA A 135 -7.97 -10.12 3.29
CA ALA A 135 -7.72 -8.71 3.57
C ALA A 135 -8.97 -7.93 3.99
N GLY A 136 -10.11 -8.59 4.17
CA GLY A 136 -11.37 -7.96 4.61
C GLY A 136 -12.14 -7.27 3.48
N ALA A 137 -11.82 -7.57 2.20
CA ALA A 137 -12.48 -6.94 1.06
C ALA A 137 -14.01 -7.14 1.07
N TYR A 138 -14.50 -8.26 1.60
CA TYR A 138 -15.94 -8.53 1.69
C TYR A 138 -16.68 -7.45 2.49
N ALA A 139 -16.18 -7.13 3.69
CA ALA A 139 -16.79 -6.13 4.57
C ALA A 139 -16.69 -4.72 3.95
N ILE A 140 -15.54 -4.39 3.35
CA ILE A 140 -15.33 -3.10 2.71
C ILE A 140 -16.32 -2.96 1.54
N VAL A 141 -16.32 -3.91 0.59
CA VAL A 141 -17.15 -3.85 -0.63
C VAL A 141 -18.65 -3.83 -0.30
N SER A 142 -19.11 -4.60 0.68
CA SER A 142 -20.52 -4.60 1.09
C SER A 142 -20.97 -3.26 1.68
N SER A 143 -20.08 -2.56 2.39
CA SER A 143 -20.38 -1.25 3.00
C SER A 143 -20.43 -0.07 2.03
N ILE A 144 -19.91 -0.22 0.80
CA ILE A 144 -19.86 0.87 -0.18
C ILE A 144 -21.28 1.25 -0.64
N PRO A 145 -21.68 2.54 -0.61
CA PRO A 145 -22.99 2.96 -1.11
C PRO A 145 -23.10 2.78 -2.62
N ASN A 146 -24.32 2.52 -3.10
CA ASN A 146 -24.61 2.55 -4.54
C ASN A 146 -24.65 4.01 -5.04
N SER A 147 -24.41 4.21 -6.34
CA SER A 147 -24.42 5.53 -6.97
C SER A 147 -25.50 5.61 -8.03
N PRO A 148 -26.35 6.65 -8.05
CA PRO A 148 -27.30 6.86 -9.13
C PRO A 148 -26.63 7.23 -10.46
N GLU A 149 -25.44 7.86 -10.42
CA GLU A 149 -24.67 8.23 -11.62
C GLU A 149 -23.88 7.05 -12.21
N TYR A 150 -23.53 6.07 -11.38
CA TYR A 150 -22.67 4.95 -11.75
C TYR A 150 -23.25 3.60 -11.30
N ALA A 151 -24.26 3.12 -12.03
CA ALA A 151 -24.88 1.82 -11.80
C ALA A 151 -23.89 0.64 -11.87
N GLU A 152 -22.74 0.79 -12.54
CA GLU A 152 -21.72 -0.25 -12.59
C GLU A 152 -21.13 -0.55 -11.20
N ILE A 153 -21.19 0.40 -10.24
CA ILE A 153 -20.73 0.18 -8.86
C ILE A 153 -21.46 -1.01 -8.23
N GLU A 154 -22.79 -1.05 -8.35
CA GLU A 154 -23.58 -2.17 -7.83
C GLU A 154 -23.21 -3.48 -8.53
N THR A 155 -23.06 -3.45 -9.85
CA THR A 155 -22.66 -4.62 -10.64
C THR A 155 -21.29 -5.16 -10.19
N TYR A 156 -20.30 -4.29 -9.97
CA TYR A 156 -18.97 -4.70 -9.53
C TYR A 156 -18.97 -5.23 -8.10
N LYS A 157 -19.73 -4.59 -7.19
CA LYS A 157 -19.92 -5.09 -5.82
C LYS A 157 -20.47 -6.52 -5.83
N THR A 158 -21.59 -6.74 -6.54
CA THR A 158 -22.22 -8.07 -6.59
C THR A 158 -21.26 -9.12 -7.15
N ARG A 159 -20.53 -8.81 -8.23
CA ARG A 159 -19.54 -9.73 -8.81
C ARG A 159 -18.43 -10.10 -7.82
N LEU A 160 -17.94 -9.13 -7.04
CA LEU A 160 -16.92 -9.37 -6.01
C LEU A 160 -17.46 -10.23 -4.87
N LEU A 161 -18.63 -9.89 -4.33
CA LEU A 161 -19.24 -10.64 -3.24
C LEU A 161 -19.52 -12.10 -3.66
N THR A 162 -20.09 -12.30 -4.85
CA THR A 162 -20.27 -13.65 -5.41
C THR A 162 -18.95 -14.39 -5.61
N ALA A 163 -17.88 -13.70 -6.03
CA ALA A 163 -16.57 -14.34 -6.16
C ALA A 163 -16.04 -14.80 -4.78
N PHE A 164 -16.21 -14.00 -3.73
CA PHE A 164 -15.80 -14.35 -2.38
C PHE A 164 -16.66 -15.47 -1.77
N ASP A 165 -17.96 -15.51 -2.04
CA ASP A 165 -18.84 -16.59 -1.57
C ASP A 165 -18.46 -17.94 -2.21
N LYS A 166 -18.05 -17.94 -3.48
CA LYS A 166 -17.56 -19.14 -4.17
C LYS A 166 -16.28 -19.72 -3.58
N LEU A 167 -15.43 -18.91 -2.95
CA LEU A 167 -14.22 -19.40 -2.28
C LEU A 167 -14.53 -20.20 -1.00
N LYS A 168 -15.74 -20.05 -0.46
CA LYS A 168 -16.19 -20.70 0.78
C LYS A 168 -17.05 -21.94 0.51
N SER A 169 -17.37 -22.19 -0.76
CA SER A 169 -18.17 -23.33 -1.23
C SER A 169 -17.28 -24.53 -1.55
#